data_AF-A0A365MWZ1-F1
#
_entry.id   AF-A0A365MWZ1-F1
#
_cell.length_a   1.000
_cell.length_b   1.000
_cell.length_c   1.000
_cell.angle_alpha   90.00
_cell.angle_beta   90.00
_cell.angle_gamma   90.00
#
_symmetry.space_group_name_H-M   'P 1'
#
loop_
_entity.id
_entity.type
_entity.pdbx_description
1 polymer ?
#
loop_
_entity_poly.entity_id
_entity_poly.type
_entity_poly.pdbx_seq_one_letter_code
_entity_poly.pdbx_strand_id
1 'polypeptide(L)'
;MFQYVIGLLAIILVFSNPISDFLYPDRVTHINDASPRPRLNESLLAFDLPNATAPECAPDGYVARIVSREPLVIYLEDFLNGEERKHLLDISEPIFVPSTITNNGEATHRDSSIRDSRVAVIPRTDPVRCIESRARALQGWRPDLWIERLRTQRYDPGGHYNHHFDWSSSTRGWGRVSSLMVWVEGSDSLKGGGTEFPLIKRPAETEWCRFIECPDDAEEHRGIGVTFKVAPGNAVYWENFAADGRGYEETWHAGLPVQQGTKTGLNIWSFGRI
;
A
#
# COMPACT_ATOMS: atom_id res chain seq x y z
N MET A 1 4.44 1.54 -57.28
CA MET A 1 5.75 1.61 -56.57
C MET A 1 6.14 3.04 -56.19
N PHE A 2 5.96 4.04 -57.06
CA PHE A 2 6.36 5.44 -56.81
C PHE A 2 5.62 6.14 -55.64
N GLN A 3 4.34 5.82 -55.40
CA GLN A 3 3.56 6.42 -54.31
C GLN A 3 4.03 6.01 -52.90
N TYR A 4 4.56 4.79 -52.75
CA TYR A 4 5.12 4.32 -51.47
C TYR A 4 6.45 4.99 -51.14
N VAL A 5 7.23 5.35 -52.16
CA VAL A 5 8.52 6.06 -51.99
C VAL A 5 8.28 7.51 -51.55
N ILE A 6 7.25 8.17 -52.09
CA ILE A 6 6.87 9.53 -51.68
C ILE A 6 6.34 9.53 -50.23
N GLY A 7 5.52 8.54 -49.86
CA GLY A 7 5.05 8.37 -48.48
C GLY A 7 6.19 8.12 -47.49
N LEU A 8 7.17 7.28 -47.86
CA LEU A 8 8.35 7.00 -47.03
C LEU A 8 9.24 8.24 -46.87
N LEU A 9 9.46 9.00 -47.95
CA LEU A 9 10.24 10.25 -47.91
C LEU A 9 9.57 11.33 -47.06
N ALA A 10 8.24 11.44 -47.09
CA ALA A 10 7.50 12.37 -46.23
C ALA A 10 7.61 11.99 -44.74
N ILE A 11 7.55 10.70 -44.41
CA ILE A 11 7.74 10.21 -43.04
C ILE A 11 9.18 10.49 -42.57
N ILE A 12 10.18 10.18 -43.39
CA ILE A 12 11.58 10.45 -43.03
C ILE A 12 11.82 11.96 -42.85
N LEU A 13 11.25 12.83 -43.69
CA LEU A 13 11.42 14.28 -43.58
C LEU A 13 10.66 14.92 -42.40
N VAL A 14 9.60 14.29 -41.89
CA VAL A 14 8.83 14.79 -40.74
C VAL A 14 9.36 14.23 -39.42
N PHE A 15 9.87 12.99 -39.41
CA PHE A 15 10.32 12.30 -38.19
C PHE A 15 11.84 12.20 -38.03
N SER A 16 12.63 12.67 -39.00
CA SER A 16 14.12 12.59 -38.96
C SER A 16 14.80 13.95 -39.19
N ASN A 17 14.05 15.06 -39.14
CA ASN A 17 14.54 16.38 -39.54
C ASN A 17 14.70 17.29 -38.30
N PRO A 18 15.88 17.85 -38.02
CA PRO A 18 16.13 18.69 -36.83
C PRO A 18 15.22 19.93 -36.71
N ILE A 19 14.48 20.28 -37.76
CA ILE A 19 13.47 21.35 -37.74
C ILE A 19 12.23 20.93 -36.93
N SER A 20 11.87 19.64 -36.87
CA SER A 20 10.79 19.17 -36.01
C SER A 20 11.11 19.37 -34.53
N ASP A 21 12.39 19.26 -34.15
CA ASP A 21 12.84 19.50 -32.78
C ASP A 21 12.84 21.01 -32.44
N PHE A 22 13.01 21.88 -33.44
CA PHE A 22 12.89 23.33 -33.30
C PHE A 22 11.43 23.80 -33.19
N LEU A 23 10.50 23.15 -33.91
CA LEU A 23 9.08 23.51 -33.91
C LEU A 23 8.26 22.80 -32.82
N TYR A 24 8.76 21.67 -32.29
CA TYR A 24 8.18 20.91 -31.19
C TYR A 24 9.24 20.61 -30.11
N PRO A 25 9.72 21.63 -29.38
CA PRO A 25 10.80 21.47 -28.39
C PRO A 25 10.44 20.48 -27.25
N ASP A 26 9.16 20.25 -27.00
CA ASP A 26 8.68 19.30 -25.97
C ASP A 26 8.78 17.81 -26.37
N ARG A 27 9.24 17.49 -27.60
CA ARG A 27 9.46 16.10 -28.04
C ARG A 27 10.82 15.53 -27.67
N VAL A 28 11.78 16.37 -27.29
CA VAL A 28 12.99 15.89 -26.61
C VAL A 28 12.55 15.52 -25.20
N THR A 29 12.09 14.28 -25.10
CA THR A 29 11.99 13.48 -23.89
C THR A 29 12.76 14.13 -22.74
N HIS A 30 12.01 14.71 -21.80
CA HIS A 30 12.39 14.64 -20.41
C HIS A 30 12.47 13.14 -20.07
N ILE A 31 13.57 12.50 -20.46
CA ILE A 31 14.09 11.37 -19.70
C ILE A 31 14.36 12.02 -18.36
N ASN A 32 13.38 11.90 -17.46
CA ASN A 32 13.51 12.32 -16.08
C ASN A 32 14.83 11.76 -15.60
N ASP A 33 15.83 12.63 -15.41
CA ASP A 33 17.12 12.23 -14.89
C ASP A 33 16.81 11.61 -13.53
N ALA A 34 16.82 10.27 -13.49
CA ALA A 34 16.10 9.54 -12.47
C ALA A 34 16.72 9.94 -11.13
N SER A 35 15.92 10.52 -10.23
CA SER A 35 16.47 11.15 -9.04
C SER A 35 17.43 10.19 -8.32
N PRO A 36 18.63 10.64 -7.94
CA PRO A 36 19.65 9.77 -7.40
C PRO A 36 19.11 9.09 -6.14
N ARG A 37 19.47 7.83 -5.95
CA ARG A 37 19.01 7.06 -4.79
C ARG A 37 19.47 7.76 -3.50
N PRO A 38 18.54 8.09 -2.58
CA PRO A 38 18.90 8.69 -1.31
C PRO A 38 19.64 7.67 -0.44
N ARG A 39 20.34 8.15 0.59
CA ARG A 39 20.84 7.28 1.65
C ARG A 39 19.64 6.72 2.40
N LEU A 40 19.37 5.42 2.22
CA LEU A 40 18.27 4.75 2.90
C LEU A 40 18.69 4.40 4.34
N ASN A 41 17.76 4.54 5.28
CA ASN A 41 17.96 4.00 6.62
C ASN A 41 17.66 2.50 6.60
N GLU A 42 18.70 1.69 6.43
CA GLU A 42 18.60 0.23 6.35
C GLU A 42 17.96 -0.41 7.60
N SER A 43 18.06 0.24 8.77
CA SER A 43 17.41 -0.26 10.00
C SER A 43 15.88 -0.29 9.92
N LEU A 44 15.30 0.54 9.05
CA LEU A 44 13.86 0.63 8.81
C LEU A 44 13.39 -0.21 7.62
N LEU A 45 14.31 -0.88 6.93
CA LEU A 45 14.03 -1.70 5.76
C LEU A 45 14.23 -3.18 6.07
N ALA A 46 13.46 -4.03 5.41
CA ALA A 46 13.51 -5.47 5.51
C ALA A 46 14.60 -6.04 4.60
N PHE A 47 15.86 -5.88 5.01
CA PHE A 47 17.02 -6.46 4.32
C PHE A 47 17.51 -7.73 4.98
N ASP A 48 17.70 -8.76 4.16
CA ASP A 48 18.48 -9.91 4.56
C ASP A 48 19.96 -9.55 4.59
N LEU A 49 20.67 -10.04 5.61
CA LEU A 49 22.12 -9.92 5.65
C LEU A 49 22.73 -10.70 4.47
N PRO A 50 23.90 -10.30 3.95
CA PRO A 50 24.51 -10.96 2.77
C PRO A 50 24.66 -12.49 2.87
N ASN A 51 24.77 -13.02 4.08
CA ASN A 51 24.93 -14.46 4.36
C ASN A 51 23.70 -15.09 5.03
N ALA A 52 22.55 -14.42 5.02
CA ALA A 52 21.33 -14.98 5.61
C ALA A 52 20.80 -16.12 4.73
N THR A 53 20.54 -17.28 5.34
CA THR A 53 19.83 -18.38 4.67
C THR A 53 18.43 -17.92 4.30
N ALA A 54 17.99 -18.19 3.07
CA ALA A 54 16.62 -17.92 2.65
C ALA A 54 15.67 -18.84 3.45
N PRO A 55 14.56 -18.31 4.01
CA PRO A 55 13.59 -19.13 4.71
C PRO A 55 12.85 -20.05 3.73
N GLU A 56 12.45 -21.21 4.20
CA GLU A 56 11.53 -22.08 3.46
C GLU A 56 10.10 -21.54 3.62
N CYS A 57 9.59 -20.92 2.56
CA CYS A 57 8.25 -20.33 2.57
C CYS A 57 7.24 -21.27 1.91
N ALA A 58 6.05 -21.36 2.51
CA ALA A 58 4.91 -21.97 1.85
C ALA A 58 4.58 -21.20 0.55
N PRO A 59 4.08 -21.89 -0.49
CA PRO A 59 3.60 -21.22 -1.70
C PRO A 59 2.51 -20.19 -1.39
N ASP A 60 2.48 -19.12 -2.17
CA ASP A 60 1.44 -18.09 -2.07
C ASP A 60 0.09 -18.66 -2.52
N GLY A 61 -0.87 -18.71 -1.60
CA GLY A 61 -2.20 -19.30 -1.81
C GLY A 61 -3.36 -18.31 -1.83
N TYR A 62 -3.09 -17.00 -1.75
CA TYR A 62 -4.13 -15.97 -1.66
C TYR A 62 -4.90 -15.79 -2.98
N VAL A 63 -6.15 -15.35 -2.87
CA VAL A 63 -6.97 -14.96 -4.04
C VAL A 63 -6.98 -13.46 -4.16
N ALA A 64 -6.56 -12.95 -5.32
CA ALA A 64 -6.55 -11.52 -5.62
C ALA A 64 -7.81 -11.08 -6.38
N ARG A 65 -8.45 -10.01 -5.90
CA ARG A 65 -9.61 -9.38 -6.54
C ARG A 65 -9.36 -7.89 -6.72
N ILE A 66 -9.45 -7.40 -7.95
CA ILE A 66 -9.25 -5.99 -8.26
C ILE A 66 -10.51 -5.22 -7.84
N VAL A 67 -10.36 -4.30 -6.88
CA VAL A 67 -11.41 -3.38 -6.41
C VAL A 67 -11.46 -2.15 -7.33
N SER A 68 -10.29 -1.56 -7.59
CA SER A 68 -10.11 -0.43 -8.49
C SER A 68 -8.87 -0.65 -9.35
N ARG A 69 -8.90 -0.16 -10.59
CA ARG A 69 -7.75 -0.20 -11.49
C ARG A 69 -6.90 1.07 -11.43
N GLU A 70 -7.51 2.19 -11.08
CA GLU A 70 -6.85 3.49 -10.97
C GLU A 70 -7.50 4.30 -9.82
N PRO A 71 -6.79 4.52 -8.70
CA PRO A 71 -5.57 3.80 -8.31
C PRO A 71 -5.79 2.29 -8.26
N LEU A 72 -4.71 1.52 -8.45
CA LEU A 72 -4.79 0.08 -8.30
C LEU A 72 -5.07 -0.25 -6.82
N VAL A 73 -6.22 -0.86 -6.57
CA VAL A 73 -6.62 -1.37 -5.24
C VAL A 73 -7.01 -2.83 -5.40
N ILE A 74 -6.38 -3.71 -4.62
CA ILE A 74 -6.59 -5.15 -4.69
C ILE A 74 -6.98 -5.66 -3.30
N TYR A 75 -8.06 -6.42 -3.24
CA TYR A 75 -8.42 -7.21 -2.07
C TYR A 75 -7.77 -8.59 -2.18
N LEU A 76 -7.16 -9.06 -1.10
CA LEU A 76 -6.43 -10.32 -1.03
C LEU A 76 -7.11 -11.20 0.04
N GLU A 77 -7.76 -12.27 -0.38
CA GLU A 77 -8.29 -13.30 0.53
C GLU A 77 -7.16 -14.24 0.95
N ASP A 78 -7.09 -14.60 2.23
CA ASP A 78 -6.13 -15.55 2.78
C ASP A 78 -4.65 -15.16 2.51
N PHE A 79 -4.33 -13.87 2.61
CA PHE A 79 -2.95 -13.35 2.48
C PHE A 79 -2.02 -13.87 3.58
N LEU A 80 -2.54 -14.00 4.81
CA LEU A 80 -1.88 -14.69 5.92
C LEU A 80 -2.60 -15.97 6.25
N ASN A 81 -1.84 -17.05 6.43
CA ASN A 81 -2.39 -18.28 6.99
C ASN A 81 -2.54 -18.19 8.52
N GLY A 82 -3.19 -19.19 9.11
CA GLY A 82 -3.45 -19.22 10.56
C GLY A 82 -2.17 -19.26 11.42
N GLU A 83 -1.12 -19.95 10.97
CA GLU A 83 0.15 -20.05 11.70
C GLU A 83 0.91 -18.72 11.69
N GLU A 84 0.96 -18.06 10.53
CA GLU A 84 1.55 -16.72 10.37
C GLU A 84 0.83 -15.70 11.26
N ARG A 85 -0.50 -15.71 11.27
CA ARG A 85 -1.29 -14.83 12.14
C ARG A 85 -0.96 -15.05 13.62
N LYS A 86 -0.98 -16.30 14.07
CA LYS A 86 -0.67 -16.65 15.45
C LYS A 86 0.74 -16.19 15.82
N HIS A 87 1.72 -16.47 14.96
CA HIS A 87 3.11 -16.09 15.17
C HIS A 87 3.28 -14.58 15.27
N LEU A 88 2.63 -13.80 14.39
CA LEU A 88 2.64 -12.34 14.44
C LEU A 88 2.10 -11.80 15.76
N LEU A 89 1.00 -12.37 16.28
CA LEU A 89 0.43 -11.96 17.57
C LEU A 89 1.39 -12.28 18.72
N ASP A 90 1.93 -13.50 18.76
CA ASP A 90 2.83 -13.97 19.82
C ASP A 90 4.09 -13.07 19.93
N ILE A 91 4.74 -12.76 18.80
CA ILE A 91 5.96 -11.93 18.80
C ILE A 91 5.69 -10.44 19.03
N SER A 92 4.46 -9.98 18.78
CA SER A 92 4.08 -8.57 18.96
C SER A 92 3.67 -8.26 20.40
N GLU A 93 3.00 -9.19 21.08
CA GLU A 93 2.42 -8.99 22.42
C GLU A 93 3.39 -8.33 23.42
N PRO A 94 4.63 -8.81 23.61
CA PRO A 94 5.51 -8.25 24.64
C PRO A 94 6.14 -6.90 24.28
N ILE A 95 6.02 -6.44 23.03
CA ILE A 95 6.75 -5.27 22.50
C ILE A 95 5.84 -4.16 21.98
N PHE A 96 4.53 -4.25 22.21
CA PHE A 96 3.61 -3.17 21.89
C PHE A 96 3.92 -1.92 22.71
N VAL A 97 4.09 -0.81 22.01
CA VAL A 97 4.22 0.53 22.60
C VAL A 97 3.16 1.47 22.02
N PRO A 98 2.77 2.54 22.72
CA PRO A 98 1.86 3.52 22.15
C PRO A 98 2.38 4.11 20.84
N SER A 99 1.49 4.28 19.87
CA SER A 99 1.87 4.82 18.56
C SER A 99 2.11 6.32 18.61
N THR A 100 3.05 6.78 17.78
CA THR A 100 3.35 8.18 17.56
C THR A 100 2.95 8.61 16.14
N ILE A 101 2.86 9.92 15.94
CA ILE A 101 2.58 10.57 14.65
C ILE A 101 3.83 11.34 14.24
N THR A 102 4.08 11.43 12.93
CA THR A 102 5.16 12.23 12.34
C THR A 102 4.53 13.20 11.35
N ASN A 103 4.56 14.50 11.67
CA ASN A 103 4.11 15.54 10.74
C ASN A 103 5.32 16.08 9.98
N ASN A 104 5.36 15.94 8.66
CA ASN A 104 6.18 16.74 7.73
C ASN A 104 7.59 17.16 8.21
N GLY A 105 8.37 16.25 8.81
CA GLY A 105 9.74 16.50 9.26
C GLY A 105 9.90 17.04 10.70
N GLU A 106 8.82 17.17 11.47
CA GLU A 106 8.85 17.49 12.90
C GLU A 106 9.10 16.27 13.80
N ALA A 107 9.40 16.53 15.07
CA ALA A 107 9.59 15.50 16.09
C ALA A 107 8.35 14.61 16.23
N THR A 108 8.58 13.31 16.39
CA THR A 108 7.52 12.33 16.67
C THR A 108 6.83 12.70 17.98
N HIS A 109 5.51 12.92 17.94
CA HIS A 109 4.71 13.19 19.14
C HIS A 109 3.50 12.25 19.21
N ARG A 110 2.89 12.18 20.39
CA ARG A 110 1.68 11.38 20.63
C ARG A 110 0.48 12.32 20.66
N ASP A 111 -0.52 12.03 19.83
CA ASP A 111 -1.83 12.67 19.86
C ASP A 111 -2.92 11.62 19.63
N SER A 112 -3.64 11.27 20.70
CA SER A 112 -4.70 10.26 20.67
C SER A 112 -5.98 10.73 19.97
N SER A 113 -6.12 12.01 19.65
CA SER A 113 -7.23 12.52 18.84
C SER A 113 -7.04 12.24 17.35
N ILE A 114 -5.78 11.99 16.94
CA ILE A 114 -5.40 11.65 15.57
C ILE A 114 -5.15 10.15 15.44
N ARG A 115 -4.43 9.56 16.40
CA ARG A 115 -4.08 8.14 16.39
C ARG A 115 -4.05 7.58 17.80
N ASP A 116 -4.97 6.66 18.05
CA ASP A 116 -4.99 5.87 19.27
C ASP A 116 -4.82 4.38 18.95
N SER A 117 -3.57 3.94 18.97
CA SER A 117 -3.18 2.56 18.72
C SER A 117 -1.89 2.21 19.43
N ARG A 118 -1.63 0.92 19.59
CA ARG A 118 -0.31 0.39 20.00
C ARG A 118 0.39 -0.22 18.80
N VAL A 119 1.68 0.06 18.62
CA VAL A 119 2.50 -0.43 17.51
C VAL A 119 3.62 -1.34 18.03
N ALA A 120 3.93 -2.39 17.29
CA ALA A 120 5.12 -3.20 17.46
C ALA A 120 5.85 -3.29 16.11
N VAL A 121 7.14 -2.91 16.09
CA VAL A 121 8.03 -3.18 14.95
C VAL A 121 8.56 -4.60 15.11
N ILE A 122 8.04 -5.54 14.33
CA ILE A 122 8.23 -6.96 14.62
C ILE A 122 9.64 -7.46 14.23
N PRO A 123 10.20 -8.43 14.97
CA PRO A 123 11.45 -9.10 14.57
C PRO A 123 11.30 -9.85 13.24
N ARG A 124 12.35 -9.83 12.41
CA ARG A 124 12.40 -10.53 11.11
C ARG A 124 12.71 -12.03 11.27
N THR A 125 11.85 -12.74 11.98
CA THR A 125 11.83 -14.21 12.01
C THR A 125 11.51 -14.79 10.63
N ASP A 126 11.76 -16.07 10.40
CA ASP A 126 11.53 -16.70 9.08
C ASP A 126 10.08 -16.57 8.57
N PRO A 127 9.01 -16.75 9.38
CA PRO A 127 7.65 -16.47 8.92
C PRO A 127 7.44 -15.01 8.49
N VAL A 128 8.04 -14.05 9.21
CA VAL A 128 7.98 -12.63 8.86
C VAL A 128 8.69 -12.35 7.53
N ARG A 129 9.86 -12.97 7.32
CA ARG A 129 10.61 -12.86 6.06
C ARG A 129 9.83 -13.47 4.88
N CYS A 130 9.07 -14.53 5.11
CA CYS A 130 8.16 -15.08 4.10
C CYS A 130 7.03 -14.11 3.72
N ILE A 131 6.42 -13.43 4.69
CA ILE A 131 5.39 -12.41 4.45
C ILE A 131 5.97 -11.22 3.66
N GLU A 132 7.18 -10.77 4.01
CA GLU A 132 7.89 -9.71 3.28
C GLU A 132 8.18 -10.12 1.82
N SER A 133 8.63 -11.36 1.60
CA SER A 133 8.87 -11.92 0.27
C SER A 133 7.58 -11.99 -0.55
N ARG A 134 6.49 -12.46 0.05
CA ARG A 134 5.15 -12.51 -0.56
C ARG A 134 4.66 -11.14 -0.98
N ALA A 135 4.76 -10.13 -0.11
CA ALA A 135 4.38 -8.75 -0.42
C ALA A 135 5.22 -8.17 -1.56
N ARG A 136 6.51 -8.52 -1.65
CA ARG A 136 7.38 -8.11 -2.76
C ARG A 136 7.03 -8.83 -4.07
N ALA A 137 6.70 -10.12 -4.00
CA ALA A 137 6.35 -10.93 -5.16
C ALA A 137 5.01 -10.48 -5.78
N LEU A 138 4.02 -10.12 -4.96
CA LEU A 138 2.75 -9.52 -5.40
C LEU A 138 2.98 -8.31 -6.33
N GLN A 139 4.03 -7.54 -6.07
CA GLN A 139 4.40 -6.33 -6.81
C GLN A 139 5.34 -6.59 -7.98
N GLY A 140 5.63 -7.85 -8.31
CA GLY A 140 6.44 -8.24 -9.47
C GLY A 140 7.95 -7.98 -9.32
N TRP A 141 8.48 -7.96 -8.10
CA TRP A 141 9.93 -7.80 -7.84
C TRP A 141 10.54 -6.54 -8.48
N ARG A 142 9.79 -5.44 -8.51
CA ARG A 142 10.24 -4.15 -9.06
C ARG A 142 11.66 -3.78 -8.59
N PRO A 143 12.52 -3.26 -9.48
CA PRO A 143 13.80 -2.70 -9.07
C PRO A 143 13.57 -1.49 -8.16
N ASP A 144 14.56 -1.16 -7.33
CA ASP A 144 14.51 0.00 -6.45
C ASP A 144 13.26 0.04 -5.53
N LEU A 145 12.77 -1.14 -5.12
CA LEU A 145 11.66 -1.32 -4.20
C LEU A 145 12.08 -2.23 -3.03
N TRP A 146 11.79 -1.77 -1.81
CA TRP A 146 12.08 -2.46 -0.56
C TRP A 146 10.88 -2.45 0.36
N ILE A 147 10.67 -3.56 1.06
CA ILE A 147 9.66 -3.63 2.11
C ILE A 147 10.23 -2.94 3.36
N GLU A 148 9.50 -2.01 3.96
CA GLU A 148 9.83 -1.47 5.28
C GLU A 148 9.69 -2.57 6.35
N ARG A 149 10.40 -2.44 7.47
CA ARG A 149 10.22 -3.31 8.64
C ARG A 149 8.74 -3.37 9.00
N LEU A 150 8.20 -4.60 8.98
CA LEU A 150 6.79 -4.86 9.25
C LEU A 150 6.39 -4.33 10.63
N ARG A 151 5.16 -3.82 10.72
CA ARG A 151 4.64 -3.28 11.98
C ARG A 151 3.23 -3.79 12.22
N THR A 152 2.99 -4.43 13.35
CA THR A 152 1.64 -4.72 13.81
C THR A 152 1.07 -3.53 14.58
N GLN A 153 -0.25 -3.32 14.47
CA GLN A 153 -0.97 -2.24 15.15
C GLN A 153 -2.20 -2.80 15.85
N ARG A 154 -2.28 -2.62 17.16
CA ARG A 154 -3.42 -2.99 17.98
C ARG A 154 -4.29 -1.77 18.29
N TYR A 155 -5.59 -1.96 18.11
CA TYR A 155 -6.64 -1.00 18.40
C TYR A 155 -7.60 -1.62 19.42
N ASP A 156 -7.69 -0.97 20.58
CA ASP A 156 -8.66 -1.26 21.64
C ASP A 156 -9.96 -0.46 21.38
N PRO A 157 -11.04 -0.64 22.16
CA PRO A 157 -12.24 0.19 22.00
C PRO A 157 -11.92 1.70 22.04
N GLY A 158 -12.41 2.44 21.05
CA GLY A 158 -12.09 3.85 20.78
C GLY A 158 -10.85 4.06 19.91
N GLY A 159 -9.99 3.05 19.79
CA GLY A 159 -8.76 3.10 19.00
C GLY A 159 -9.01 3.32 17.51
N HIS A 160 -8.26 4.23 16.91
CA HIS A 160 -8.42 4.67 15.52
C HIS A 160 -7.12 5.23 14.94
N TYR A 161 -7.12 5.46 13.64
CA TYR A 161 -6.14 6.33 12.99
C TYR A 161 -6.88 7.17 11.95
N ASN A 162 -6.91 8.49 12.17
CA ASN A 162 -7.58 9.44 11.31
C ASN A 162 -7.04 9.39 9.88
N HIS A 163 -7.83 9.97 8.99
CA HIS A 163 -7.52 9.94 7.57
C HIS A 163 -6.17 10.58 7.24
N HIS A 164 -5.36 9.87 6.48
CA HIS A 164 -4.01 10.28 6.13
C HIS A 164 -3.58 9.70 4.77
N PHE A 165 -2.41 10.14 4.31
CA PHE A 165 -1.68 9.53 3.22
C PHE A 165 -0.43 8.84 3.74
N ASP A 166 -0.21 7.61 3.27
CA ASP A 166 1.04 6.90 3.55
C ASP A 166 2.25 7.52 2.84
N TRP A 167 2.02 8.26 1.76
CA TRP A 167 3.07 8.85 0.93
C TRP A 167 3.43 10.31 1.27
N SER A 168 2.88 10.84 2.37
CA SER A 168 3.05 12.22 2.83
C SER A 168 4.51 12.65 3.09
N SER A 169 5.42 11.70 3.33
CA SER A 169 6.85 11.93 3.58
C SER A 169 7.77 11.64 2.38
N SER A 170 7.20 11.59 1.16
CA SER A 170 7.99 11.39 -0.06
C SER A 170 9.02 12.50 -0.28
N THR A 171 10.19 12.14 -0.79
CA THR A 171 11.31 13.06 -0.99
C THR A 171 12.06 12.74 -2.27
N ARG A 172 12.23 13.76 -3.13
CA ARG A 172 13.08 13.70 -4.34
C ARG A 172 12.81 12.47 -5.23
N GLY A 173 11.56 12.13 -5.50
CA GLY A 173 11.20 10.97 -6.33
C GLY A 173 11.29 9.60 -5.64
N TRP A 174 11.36 9.56 -4.30
CA TRP A 174 11.35 8.33 -3.51
C TRP A 174 10.33 8.42 -2.38
N GLY A 175 9.66 7.32 -2.07
CA GLY A 175 8.64 7.28 -1.03
C GLY A 175 7.99 5.92 -0.88
N ARG A 176 6.92 5.84 -0.10
CA ARG A 176 6.07 4.65 0.02
C ARG A 176 5.22 4.53 -1.23
N VAL A 177 5.68 3.76 -2.21
CA VAL A 177 5.02 3.63 -3.52
C VAL A 177 3.74 2.81 -3.46
N SER A 178 3.64 1.90 -2.49
CA SER A 178 2.44 1.10 -2.23
C SER A 178 2.34 0.74 -0.76
N SER A 179 1.14 0.30 -0.37
CA SER A 179 0.82 -0.09 1.00
C SER A 179 -0.06 -1.33 1.01
N LEU A 180 0.09 -2.15 2.05
CA LEU A 180 -0.87 -3.19 2.42
C LEU A 180 -1.31 -2.99 3.86
N MET A 181 -2.61 -3.06 4.06
CA MET A 181 -3.20 -3.25 5.38
C MET A 181 -3.74 -4.67 5.46
N VAL A 182 -3.10 -5.48 6.30
CA VAL A 182 -3.49 -6.88 6.54
C VAL A 182 -4.18 -6.97 7.89
N TRP A 183 -5.31 -7.68 7.98
CA TRP A 183 -5.99 -7.90 9.26
C TRP A 183 -5.45 -9.18 9.90
N VAL A 184 -4.64 -9.05 10.95
CA VAL A 184 -4.06 -10.21 11.66
C VAL A 184 -5.09 -10.84 12.58
N GLU A 185 -5.88 -10.01 13.27
CA GLU A 185 -6.88 -10.43 14.24
C GLU A 185 -8.04 -9.42 14.34
N GLY A 186 -9.23 -9.94 14.59
CA GLY A 186 -10.37 -9.22 15.10
C GLY A 186 -11.07 -10.12 16.11
N SER A 187 -11.37 -9.61 17.30
CA SER A 187 -12.06 -10.39 18.34
C SER A 187 -13.46 -10.79 17.89
N ASP A 188 -14.03 -11.87 18.43
CA ASP A 188 -15.39 -12.34 18.09
C ASP A 188 -16.49 -11.28 18.30
N SER A 189 -16.29 -10.35 19.23
CA SER A 189 -17.22 -9.26 19.52
C SER A 189 -16.90 -7.95 18.77
N LEU A 190 -15.98 -7.99 17.80
CA LEU A 190 -15.51 -6.80 17.10
C LEU A 190 -16.65 -6.09 16.36
N LYS A 191 -16.78 -4.78 16.61
CA LYS A 191 -17.62 -3.86 15.84
C LYS A 191 -16.84 -2.61 15.49
N GLY A 192 -17.06 -2.07 14.29
CA GLY A 192 -16.26 -0.97 13.75
C GLY A 192 -14.85 -1.43 13.37
N GLY A 193 -13.88 -0.51 13.38
CA GLY A 193 -12.49 -0.83 13.07
C GLY A 193 -12.20 -1.01 11.58
N GLY A 194 -13.15 -0.77 10.68
CA GLY A 194 -12.96 -0.89 9.23
C GLY A 194 -11.82 -0.03 8.68
N THR A 195 -11.32 -0.38 7.51
CA THR A 195 -10.36 0.47 6.78
C THR A 195 -11.11 1.23 5.69
N GLU A 196 -11.25 2.54 5.85
CA GLU A 196 -12.07 3.40 4.99
C GLU A 196 -11.21 4.15 3.97
N PHE A 197 -11.68 4.17 2.72
CA PHE A 197 -11.21 5.01 1.63
C PHE A 197 -12.41 5.79 1.08
N PRO A 198 -12.64 7.04 1.52
CA PRO A 198 -13.85 7.78 1.18
C PRO A 198 -13.89 8.24 -0.29
N LEU A 199 -12.75 8.21 -0.99
CA LEU A 199 -12.61 8.65 -2.37
C LEU A 199 -12.45 7.50 -3.39
N ILE A 200 -12.18 6.28 -2.93
CA ILE A 200 -12.18 5.09 -3.81
C ILE A 200 -13.62 4.67 -4.07
N LYS A 201 -14.00 4.68 -5.35
CA LYS A 201 -15.34 4.29 -5.78
C LYS A 201 -15.70 2.89 -5.26
N ARG A 202 -16.77 2.80 -4.47
CA ARG A 202 -17.34 1.52 -4.03
C ARG A 202 -17.71 0.65 -5.24
N PRO A 203 -17.27 -0.62 -5.29
CA PRO A 203 -17.73 -1.54 -6.33
C PRO A 203 -19.23 -1.81 -6.19
N ALA A 204 -19.92 -1.99 -7.31
CA ALA A 204 -21.39 -2.01 -7.36
C ALA A 204 -21.99 -3.39 -7.08
N GLU A 205 -21.23 -4.44 -7.36
CA GLU A 205 -21.66 -5.83 -7.29
C GLU A 205 -21.81 -6.27 -5.84
N THR A 206 -22.95 -6.89 -5.52
CA THR A 206 -23.33 -7.27 -4.15
C THR A 206 -22.38 -8.29 -3.51
N GLU A 207 -21.65 -9.04 -4.31
CA GLU A 207 -20.62 -10.00 -3.91
C GLU A 207 -19.53 -9.32 -3.07
N TRP A 208 -19.27 -8.03 -3.34
CA TRP A 208 -18.31 -7.25 -2.56
C TRP A 208 -18.76 -7.03 -1.13
N CYS A 209 -20.06 -7.06 -0.83
CA CYS A 209 -20.58 -6.87 0.53
C CYS A 209 -20.11 -7.94 1.51
N ARG A 210 -19.48 -9.02 1.05
CA ARG A 210 -18.73 -9.97 1.89
C ARG A 210 -17.45 -9.35 2.49
N PHE A 211 -16.82 -8.44 1.77
CA PHE A 211 -15.51 -7.85 2.07
C PHE A 211 -15.60 -6.38 2.51
N ILE A 212 -16.62 -5.66 2.05
CA ILE A 212 -16.83 -4.24 2.33
C ILE A 212 -18.15 -4.01 3.06
N GLU A 213 -18.25 -2.89 3.75
CA GLU A 213 -19.51 -2.40 4.30
C GLU A 213 -20.42 -1.94 3.16
N CYS A 214 -21.66 -2.45 3.17
CA CYS A 214 -22.72 -2.07 2.24
C CYS A 214 -23.88 -1.50 3.05
N PRO A 215 -24.42 -0.33 2.70
CA PRO A 215 -25.62 0.19 3.34
C PRO A 215 -26.81 -0.71 3.04
N ASP A 216 -27.71 -0.87 4.02
CA ASP A 216 -28.98 -1.62 3.87
C ASP A 216 -29.91 -0.94 2.85
N ASP A 217 -29.81 0.40 2.72
CA ASP A 217 -30.61 1.22 1.81
C ASP A 217 -29.73 1.81 0.69
N ALA A 218 -29.42 0.97 -0.31
CA ALA A 218 -28.51 1.29 -1.43
C ALA A 218 -28.93 2.50 -2.30
N GLU A 219 -30.16 2.99 -2.16
CA GLU A 219 -30.73 4.09 -2.96
C GLU A 219 -30.34 5.49 -2.44
N GLU A 220 -30.14 5.67 -1.12
CA GLU A 220 -29.95 7.01 -0.52
C GLU A 220 -28.47 7.33 -0.21
N HIS A 221 -27.62 6.31 -0.08
CA HIS A 221 -26.21 6.46 0.26
C HIS A 221 -25.29 5.95 -0.87
N ARG A 222 -25.42 6.56 -2.06
CA ARG A 222 -24.36 6.51 -3.10
C ARG A 222 -23.14 7.32 -2.66
N GLY A 223 -22.62 7.04 -1.46
CA GLY A 223 -21.30 7.48 -1.06
C GLY A 223 -20.28 6.93 -2.06
N ILE A 224 -19.32 7.76 -2.46
CA ILE A 224 -18.26 7.35 -3.38
C ILE A 224 -17.34 6.34 -2.68
N GLY A 225 -17.16 6.45 -1.37
CA GLY A 225 -16.19 5.69 -0.60
C GLY A 225 -16.49 4.20 -0.36
N VAL A 226 -15.42 3.48 -0.04
CA VAL A 226 -15.43 2.07 0.35
C VAL A 226 -14.83 1.89 1.74
N THR A 227 -15.50 1.10 2.58
CA THR A 227 -14.97 0.67 3.88
C THR A 227 -14.78 -0.83 3.86
N PHE A 228 -13.52 -1.27 3.94
CA PHE A 228 -13.18 -2.69 4.04
C PHE A 228 -13.41 -3.20 5.47
N LYS A 229 -14.12 -4.31 5.58
CA LYS A 229 -14.37 -4.99 6.84
C LYS A 229 -13.09 -5.59 7.39
N VAL A 230 -12.98 -5.66 8.70
CA VAL A 230 -11.90 -6.40 9.37
C VAL A 230 -12.13 -7.90 9.17
N ALA A 231 -11.32 -8.52 8.31
CA ALA A 231 -11.41 -9.94 7.98
C ALA A 231 -10.07 -10.62 8.26
N PRO A 232 -9.91 -11.32 9.41
CA PRO A 232 -8.62 -11.89 9.81
C PRO A 232 -8.03 -12.85 8.77
N GLY A 233 -6.79 -12.60 8.34
CA GLY A 233 -6.08 -13.31 7.26
C GLY A 233 -6.09 -12.57 5.94
N ASN A 234 -7.06 -11.70 5.71
CA ASN A 234 -7.20 -10.96 4.46
C ASN A 234 -6.41 -9.64 4.49
N ALA A 235 -6.25 -9.05 3.32
CA ALA A 235 -5.57 -7.77 3.17
C ALA A 235 -6.21 -6.90 2.08
N VAL A 236 -5.92 -5.60 2.16
CA VAL A 236 -6.11 -4.67 1.05
C VAL A 236 -4.76 -4.06 0.68
N TYR A 237 -4.43 -4.13 -0.61
CA TYR A 237 -3.26 -3.53 -1.26
C TYR A 237 -3.69 -2.29 -2.04
N TRP A 238 -2.87 -1.24 -2.05
CA TRP A 238 -3.04 -0.13 -2.98
C TRP A 238 -1.72 0.51 -3.41
N GLU A 239 -1.70 1.04 -4.63
CA GLU A 239 -0.63 1.91 -5.14
C GLU A 239 -0.87 3.36 -4.69
N ASN A 240 0.17 4.02 -4.21
CA ASN A 240 0.11 5.40 -3.72
C ASN A 240 0.36 6.45 -4.82
N PHE A 241 0.95 6.05 -5.95
CA PHE A 241 1.33 6.97 -7.03
C PHE A 241 0.90 6.45 -8.40
N ALA A 242 0.50 7.38 -9.26
CA ALA A 242 0.28 7.15 -10.68
C ALA A 242 1.61 6.99 -11.43
N ALA A 243 1.55 6.48 -12.66
CA ALA A 243 2.74 6.26 -13.49
C ALA A 243 3.49 7.55 -13.86
N ASP A 244 2.84 8.71 -13.73
CA ASP A 244 3.44 10.04 -13.91
C ASP A 244 4.09 10.60 -12.62
N GLY A 245 4.06 9.82 -11.52
CA GLY A 245 4.61 10.18 -10.22
C GLY A 245 3.68 11.04 -9.36
N ARG A 246 2.46 11.32 -9.80
CA ARG A 246 1.45 12.01 -8.99
C ARG A 246 0.91 11.09 -7.90
N GLY A 247 0.89 11.56 -6.65
CA GLY A 247 0.23 10.84 -5.56
C GLY A 247 -1.28 10.76 -5.79
N TYR A 248 -1.88 9.60 -5.57
CA TYR A 248 -3.33 9.46 -5.65
C TYR A 248 -3.99 10.08 -4.43
N GLU A 249 -4.82 11.10 -4.64
CA GLU A 249 -5.64 11.69 -3.57
C GLU A 249 -6.70 10.69 -3.09
N GLU A 250 -7.10 9.78 -3.97
CA GLU A 250 -8.09 8.75 -3.70
C GLU A 250 -7.63 7.76 -2.63
N THR A 251 -6.32 7.63 -2.40
CA THR A 251 -5.76 6.76 -1.35
C THR A 251 -5.73 7.43 0.03
N TRP A 252 -6.39 8.58 0.20
CA TRP A 252 -6.66 9.15 1.52
C TRP A 252 -7.50 8.14 2.31
N HIS A 253 -7.01 7.68 3.46
CA HIS A 253 -7.64 6.54 4.13
C HIS A 253 -7.48 6.58 5.65
N ALA A 254 -8.37 5.88 6.35
CA ALA A 254 -8.41 5.81 7.81
C ALA A 254 -8.60 4.38 8.33
N GLY A 255 -8.12 4.16 9.56
CA GLY A 255 -8.59 3.07 10.40
C GLY A 255 -9.72 3.59 11.28
N LEU A 256 -10.96 3.23 10.96
CA LEU A 256 -12.14 3.68 11.70
C LEU A 256 -12.09 3.24 13.16
N PRO A 257 -12.77 3.97 14.08
CA PRO A 257 -12.80 3.60 15.48
C PRO A 257 -13.33 2.18 15.71
N VAL A 258 -12.61 1.41 16.54
CA VAL A 258 -13.13 0.16 17.11
C VAL A 258 -14.20 0.53 18.13
N GLN A 259 -15.45 0.11 17.92
CA GLN A 259 -16.56 0.42 18.82
C GLN A 259 -16.67 -0.61 19.94
N GLN A 260 -16.40 -1.87 19.63
CA GLN A 260 -16.44 -3.00 20.56
C GLN A 260 -15.35 -3.99 20.19
N GLY A 261 -14.77 -4.68 21.17
CA GLY A 261 -13.73 -5.69 20.92
C GLY A 261 -12.35 -5.09 20.62
N THR A 262 -11.51 -5.85 19.92
CA THR A 262 -10.15 -5.42 19.54
C THR A 262 -9.83 -5.83 18.10
N LYS A 263 -8.95 -5.05 17.46
CA LYS A 263 -8.40 -5.33 16.12
C LYS A 263 -6.88 -5.27 16.17
N THR A 264 -6.22 -6.25 15.57
CA THR A 264 -4.78 -6.17 15.25
C THR A 264 -4.59 -6.18 13.74
N GLY A 265 -4.03 -5.10 13.20
CA GLY A 265 -3.59 -5.00 11.81
C GLY A 265 -2.09 -5.18 11.65
N LEU A 266 -1.64 -5.35 10.42
CA LEU A 266 -0.25 -5.38 10.00
C LEU A 266 -0.11 -4.43 8.81
N ASN A 267 0.66 -3.36 9.01
CA ASN A 267 1.04 -2.45 7.94
C ASN A 267 2.31 -2.97 7.24
N ILE A 268 2.24 -3.06 5.93
CA ILE A 268 3.36 -3.37 5.04
C ILE A 268 3.50 -2.20 4.07
N TRP A 269 4.61 -1.47 4.15
CA TRP A 269 4.89 -0.37 3.24
C TRP A 269 6.02 -0.75 2.29
N SER A 270 5.84 -0.46 1.02
CA SER A 270 6.87 -0.62 0.00
C SER A 270 7.51 0.73 -0.26
N PHE A 271 8.73 0.92 0.21
CA PHE A 271 9.52 2.11 -0.10
C PHE A 271 10.25 1.90 -1.42
N GLY A 272 10.13 2.85 -2.34
CA GLY A 272 10.82 2.76 -3.61
C GLY A 272 10.82 4.06 -4.40
N ARG A 273 11.27 3.95 -5.64
CA ARG A 273 11.25 5.04 -6.62
C ARG A 273 9.83 5.29 -7.11
N ILE A 274 9.39 6.55 -7.04
CA ILE A 274 8.11 7.05 -7.54
C ILE A 274 8.18 7.17 -9.07
#